data_AF-A0A2X3GP29-F1
#
_entry.id   AF-A0A2X3GP29-F1
#
_cell.length_a   1.000
_cell.length_b   1.000
_cell.length_c   1.000
_cell.angle_alpha   90.00
_cell.angle_beta   90.00
_cell.angle_gamma   90.00
#
_symmetry.space_group_name_H-M   'P 1'
#
loop_
_entity.id
_entity.type
_entity.pdbx_description
1 polymer ?
#
loop_
_entity_poly.entity_id
_entity_poly.type
_entity_poly.pdbx_seq_one_letter_code
_entity_poly.pdbx_strand_id
1 'polypeptide(L)'
;MIDRVVNDLGRKLVEVPVGFKWFVDGLFDGSFGFGGEESAGASFLRFDGTPWSTDKDGIIMCLLAAEITAVTGKNPQEHYNELAERFGAPSYNRLQAFRDLRAESGAVQALSGNGQR
;
A
#
# COMPACT_ATOMS: atom_id res chain seq x y z
N MET A 1 -6.55 3.71 -6.46
CA MET A 1 -7.10 2.36 -6.77
C MET A 1 -7.39 1.61 -5.48
N ILE A 2 -6.41 1.50 -4.58
CA ILE A 2 -6.57 0.89 -3.25
C ILE A 2 -7.81 1.42 -2.52
N ASP A 3 -8.01 2.73 -2.45
CA ASP A 3 -9.15 3.38 -1.79
C ASP A 3 -10.50 2.88 -2.34
N ARG A 4 -10.59 2.75 -3.67
CA ARG A 4 -11.80 2.32 -4.36
C ARG A 4 -12.10 0.86 -4.07
N VAL A 5 -11.08 0.00 -4.07
CA VAL A 5 -11.19 -1.43 -3.74
C VAL A 5 -11.57 -1.63 -2.27
N VAL A 6 -10.91 -0.94 -1.34
CA VAL A 6 -11.21 -1.04 0.10
C VAL A 6 -12.64 -0.58 0.40
N ASN A 7 -13.09 0.51 -0.23
CA ASN A 7 -14.46 0.99 -0.10
C ASN A 7 -15.50 0.03 -0.70
N ASP A 8 -15.25 -0.54 -1.87
CA ASP A 8 -16.11 -1.56 -2.51
C ASP A 8 -16.27 -2.81 -1.63
N LEU A 9 -15.21 -3.20 -0.93
CA LEU A 9 -15.22 -4.32 0.03
C LEU A 9 -15.84 -3.97 1.39
N GLY A 10 -16.25 -2.71 1.63
CA GLY A 10 -16.78 -2.25 2.92
C GLY A 10 -15.77 -2.34 4.06
N ARG A 11 -14.46 -2.24 3.77
CA ARG A 11 -13.38 -2.32 4.75
C ARG A 11 -12.88 -0.93 5.13
N LYS A 12 -12.22 -0.84 6.29
CA LYS A 12 -11.59 0.41 6.76
C LYS A 12 -10.25 0.60 6.07
N LEU A 13 -10.07 1.75 5.41
CA LEU A 13 -8.76 2.21 4.95
C LEU A 13 -8.08 3.01 6.06
N VAL A 14 -6.79 2.76 6.29
CA VAL A 14 -5.95 3.56 7.17
C VAL A 14 -4.76 4.05 6.36
N GLU A 15 -4.79 5.32 5.97
CA GLU A 15 -3.66 5.98 5.29
C GLU A 15 -2.65 6.47 6.33
N VAL A 16 -1.37 6.20 6.08
CA VAL A 16 -0.26 6.54 6.98
C VAL A 16 0.85 7.23 6.20
N PRO A 17 1.76 7.99 6.85
CA PRO A 17 2.90 8.57 6.16
C PRO A 17 3.83 7.51 5.56
N VAL A 18 4.74 7.94 4.68
CA VAL A 18 5.77 7.06 4.11
C VAL A 18 6.62 6.39 5.20
N GLY A 19 6.88 5.09 5.04
CA GLY A 19 7.67 4.25 5.93
C GLY A 19 6.86 3.11 6.55
N PHE A 20 7.28 1.88 6.32
CA PHE A 20 6.57 0.68 6.80
C PHE A 20 6.37 0.58 8.32
N LYS A 21 7.14 1.33 9.11
CA LYS A 21 7.02 1.38 10.58
C LYS A 21 5.60 1.66 11.08
N TRP A 22 4.79 2.37 10.29
CA TRP A 22 3.41 2.71 10.64
C TRP A 22 2.43 1.53 10.58
N PHE A 23 2.82 0.41 9.96
CA PHE A 23 2.00 -0.80 9.89
C PHE A 23 2.37 -1.84 10.97
N VAL A 24 3.51 -1.67 11.66
CA VAL A 24 4.08 -2.69 12.56
C VAL A 24 3.11 -3.05 13.68
N ASP A 25 2.62 -2.07 14.43
CA ASP A 25 1.75 -2.32 15.59
C ASP A 25 0.42 -2.95 15.16
N GLY A 26 -0.17 -2.48 14.05
CA GLY A 26 -1.42 -3.02 13.54
C GLY A 26 -1.30 -4.41 12.94
N LEU A 27 -0.16 -4.76 12.33
CA LEU A 27 0.12 -6.13 11.90
C LEU A 27 0.37 -7.03 13.11
N PHE A 28 1.09 -6.52 14.12
CA PHE A 28 1.44 -7.28 15.33
C PHE A 28 0.21 -7.66 16.15
N ASP A 29 -0.73 -6.72 16.34
CA ASP A 29 -1.95 -6.95 17.10
C ASP A 29 -3.11 -7.55 16.27
N GLY A 30 -2.92 -7.71 14.95
CA GLY A 30 -3.89 -8.28 14.03
C GLY A 30 -5.01 -7.32 13.60
N SER A 31 -4.97 -6.04 13.98
CA SER A 31 -5.94 -5.04 13.55
C SER A 31 -5.78 -4.65 12.06
N PHE A 32 -4.60 -4.83 11.48
CA PHE A 32 -4.34 -4.65 10.05
C PHE A 32 -4.18 -6.00 9.36
N GLY A 33 -5.12 -6.34 8.48
CA GLY A 33 -5.05 -7.54 7.64
C GLY A 33 -3.96 -7.48 6.56
N PHE A 34 -3.65 -6.28 6.08
CA PHE A 34 -2.70 -6.02 4.99
C PHE A 34 -2.07 -4.64 5.19
N GLY A 35 -0.74 -4.54 5.04
CA GLY A 35 0.00 -3.28 5.01
C GLY A 35 0.92 -3.23 3.79
N GLY A 36 0.97 -2.09 3.09
CA GLY A 36 1.72 -1.98 1.85
C GLY A 36 2.15 -0.56 1.50
N GLU A 37 3.27 -0.44 0.81
CA GLU A 37 3.82 0.79 0.24
C GLU A 37 3.96 0.65 -1.28
N GLU A 38 3.84 1.76 -2.01
CA GLU A 38 3.95 1.76 -3.47
C GLU A 38 5.35 1.39 -3.97
N SER A 39 6.35 1.41 -3.08
CA SER A 39 7.72 0.95 -3.32
C SER A 39 7.86 -0.58 -3.41
N ALA A 40 6.79 -1.30 -3.76
CA ALA A 40 6.70 -2.76 -3.85
C ALA A 40 6.99 -3.52 -2.53
N GLY A 41 6.64 -2.93 -1.38
CA GLY A 41 6.81 -3.56 -0.07
C GLY A 41 5.47 -3.81 0.62
N ALA A 42 5.21 -5.04 1.07
CA ALA A 42 3.97 -5.38 1.78
C ALA A 42 4.13 -6.58 2.73
N SER A 43 3.16 -6.74 3.63
CA SER A 43 2.96 -7.94 4.46
C SER A 43 1.46 -8.10 4.79
N PHE A 44 1.04 -9.32 5.12
CA PHE A 44 -0.34 -9.62 5.50
C PHE A 44 -0.40 -10.72 6.58
N LEU A 45 -1.55 -10.82 7.24
CA LEU A 45 -1.76 -11.77 8.34
C LEU A 45 -1.84 -13.21 7.83
N ARG A 46 -1.57 -14.16 8.73
CA ARG A 46 -1.86 -15.58 8.51
C ARG A 46 -3.37 -15.80 8.39
N PHE A 47 -3.76 -16.99 7.91
CA PHE A 47 -5.17 -17.38 7.80
C PHE A 47 -5.94 -17.31 9.14
N ASP A 48 -5.27 -17.49 10.28
CA ASP A 48 -5.86 -17.40 11.61
C ASP A 48 -5.91 -15.96 12.18
N GLY A 49 -5.45 -14.97 11.41
CA GLY A 49 -5.41 -13.57 11.82
C GLY A 49 -4.19 -13.19 12.67
N THR A 50 -3.21 -14.09 12.87
CA THR A 50 -1.96 -13.76 13.58
C THR A 50 -0.89 -13.20 12.63
N PRO A 51 0.08 -12.39 13.12
CA PRO A 51 1.13 -11.85 12.26
C PRO A 51 2.01 -12.95 11.67
N TRP A 52 2.21 -12.93 10.35
CA TRP A 52 3.27 -13.71 9.69
C TRP A 52 4.64 -13.02 9.88
N SER A 53 4.74 -11.79 9.38
CA SER A 53 5.87 -10.87 9.50
C SER A 53 5.34 -9.47 9.74
N THR A 54 5.92 -8.74 10.69
CA THR A 54 5.64 -7.32 10.92
C THR A 54 6.58 -6.40 10.13
N ASP A 55 7.50 -6.96 9.35
CA ASP A 55 8.25 -6.27 8.30
C ASP A 55 7.78 -6.73 6.92
N LYS A 56 8.22 -6.04 5.86
CA LYS A 56 7.93 -6.42 4.47
C LYS A 56 8.44 -7.83 4.18
N ASP A 57 7.63 -8.64 3.52
CA ASP A 57 8.01 -9.99 3.12
C ASP A 57 7.69 -10.20 1.64
N GLY A 58 8.74 -10.18 0.81
CA GLY A 58 8.60 -10.38 -0.64
C GLY A 58 8.25 -11.82 -1.02
N ILE A 59 8.56 -12.81 -0.18
CA ILE A 59 8.31 -14.22 -0.47
C ILE A 59 6.80 -14.48 -0.40
N ILE A 60 6.13 -14.03 0.66
CA ILE A 60 4.68 -14.21 0.77
C ILE A 60 3.92 -13.43 -0.30
N MET A 61 4.44 -12.29 -0.75
CA MET A 61 3.82 -11.51 -1.82
C MET A 61 3.95 -12.20 -3.19
N CYS A 62 5.09 -12.85 -3.46
CA CYS A 62 5.25 -13.69 -4.65
C CYS A 62 4.34 -14.92 -4.60
N LEU A 63 4.25 -15.58 -3.44
CA LEU A 63 3.37 -16.74 -3.27
C LEU A 63 1.88 -16.35 -3.39
N LEU A 64 1.49 -15.17 -2.89
CA LEU A 64 0.13 -14.65 -3.04
C LEU A 64 -0.22 -14.45 -4.53
N ALA A 65 0.70 -13.95 -5.34
CA ALA A 65 0.49 -13.83 -6.79
C ALA A 65 0.26 -15.20 -7.46
N ALA A 66 1.02 -16.22 -7.05
CA ALA A 66 0.83 -17.59 -7.51
C ALA A 66 -0.51 -18.18 -7.03
N GLU A 67 -0.89 -17.93 -5.78
CA GLU A 67 -2.17 -18.36 -5.21
C GLU A 67 -3.36 -17.74 -5.95
N ILE A 68 -3.34 -16.41 -6.17
CA ILE A 68 -4.37 -15.71 -6.96
C ILE A 68 -4.54 -16.40 -8.32
N THR A 69 -3.42 -16.68 -9.00
CA THR A 69 -3.45 -17.36 -10.30
C THR A 69 -4.03 -18.76 -10.20
N ALA A 70 -3.58 -19.55 -9.24
CA ALA A 70 -4.00 -20.94 -9.07
C ALA A 70 -5.49 -21.07 -8.68
N VAL A 71 -5.99 -20.19 -7.81
CA VAL A 71 -7.36 -20.25 -7.29
C VAL A 71 -8.37 -19.65 -8.28
N THR A 72 -8.01 -18.57 -8.95
CA THR A 72 -8.96 -17.82 -9.82
C THR A 72 -8.82 -18.15 -11.30
N GLY A 73 -7.72 -18.80 -11.70
CA GLY A 73 -7.39 -19.05 -13.11
C GLY A 73 -6.90 -17.79 -13.86
N LYS A 74 -6.72 -16.66 -13.17
CA LYS A 74 -6.28 -15.38 -13.74
C LYS A 74 -5.08 -14.85 -12.98
N ASN A 75 -4.06 -14.39 -13.70
CA ASN A 75 -2.89 -13.77 -13.09
C ASN A 75 -3.22 -12.37 -12.53
N PRO A 76 -2.37 -11.79 -11.65
CA PRO A 76 -2.65 -10.50 -11.02
C PRO A 76 -2.84 -9.32 -11.99
N GLN A 77 -2.20 -9.35 -13.17
CA GLN A 77 -2.36 -8.29 -14.18
C GLN A 77 -3.77 -8.33 -14.81
N GLU A 78 -4.32 -9.51 -15.02
CA GLU A 78 -5.70 -9.68 -15.52
C GLU A 78 -6.71 -9.13 -14.50
N HIS A 79 -6.51 -9.42 -13.21
CA HIS A 79 -7.31 -8.82 -12.13
C HIS A 79 -7.19 -7.30 -12.10
N TYR A 80 -5.99 -6.74 -12.30
CA TYR A 80 -5.82 -5.29 -12.37
C TYR A 80 -6.60 -4.67 -13.53
N ASN A 81 -6.63 -5.32 -14.70
CA ASN A 81 -7.39 -4.84 -15.86
C ASN A 81 -8.89 -4.76 -15.52
N GLU A 82 -9.44 -5.77 -14.85
CA GLU A 82 -10.85 -5.76 -14.40
C GLU A 82 -11.12 -4.67 -13.37
N LEU A 83 -10.18 -4.41 -12.44
CA LEU A 83 -10.30 -3.28 -11.52
C LEU A 83 -10.26 -1.93 -12.26
N ALA A 84 -9.41 -1.80 -13.27
CA ALA A 84 -9.32 -0.61 -14.10
C ALA A 84 -10.59 -0.38 -14.94
N GLU A 85 -11.22 -1.44 -15.42
CA GLU A 85 -12.53 -1.38 -16.10
C GLU A 85 -13.64 -0.93 -15.13
N ARG A 86 -13.66 -1.49 -13.91
CA ARG A 86 -14.67 -1.18 -12.89
C ARG A 86 -14.53 0.22 -12.29
N PHE A 87 -13.29 0.66 -12.02
CA PHE A 87 -13.01 1.85 -11.21
C PHE A 87 -12.24 2.94 -11.96
N GLY A 88 -12.03 2.77 -13.26
CA GLY A 88 -11.18 3.62 -14.10
C GLY A 88 -9.69 3.32 -13.94
N ALA A 89 -8.93 3.53 -15.02
CA ALA A 89 -7.49 3.33 -15.07
C ALA A 89 -6.73 4.59 -14.58
N PRO A 90 -6.19 4.63 -13.36
CA PRO A 90 -5.44 5.79 -12.88
C PRO A 90 -4.10 5.93 -13.62
N SER A 91 -3.68 7.17 -13.87
CA SER A 91 -2.32 7.50 -14.31
C SER A 91 -1.52 8.03 -13.13
N TYR A 92 -0.34 7.46 -12.88
CA TYR A 92 0.56 7.86 -11.80
C TYR A 92 1.95 8.18 -12.37
N ASN A 93 2.56 9.26 -11.87
CA ASN A 93 3.91 9.66 -12.23
C ASN A 93 4.61 10.31 -11.02
N ARG A 94 5.93 10.15 -10.92
CA ARG A 94 6.77 10.76 -9.88
C ARG A 94 7.79 11.69 -10.54
N LEU A 95 7.79 12.95 -10.15
CA LEU A 95 8.75 13.95 -10.63
C LEU A 95 9.84 14.16 -9.57
N GLN A 96 11.09 14.23 -10.03
CA GLN A 96 12.24 14.58 -9.21
C GLN A 96 12.85 15.88 -9.74
N ALA A 97 13.14 16.83 -8.84
CA ALA A 97 13.83 18.06 -9.16
C ALA A 97 15.11 18.20 -8.35
N PHE A 98 16.10 18.90 -8.90
CA PHE A 98 17.28 19.31 -8.16
C PHE A 98 16.90 20.39 -7.15
N ARG A 99 17.48 20.32 -5.95
CA ARG A 99 17.27 21.32 -4.90
C ARG A 99 18.56 22.12 -4.71
N ASP A 100 18.53 23.42 -4.97
CA ASP A 100 19.62 24.33 -4.62
C ASP A 100 19.59 24.58 -3.10
N LEU A 101 20.56 24.02 -2.40
CA LEU A 101 20.70 24.11 -0.94
C LEU A 101 21.01 25.53 -0.45
N ARG A 102 21.44 26.46 -1.32
CA ARG A 102 21.77 27.85 -0.97
C ARG A 102 20.59 28.81 -1.07
N ALA A 103 19.51 28.40 -1.74
CA ALA A 103 18.43 29.29 -2.15
C ALA A 103 17.18 29.25 -1.24
N GLU A 104 17.09 28.39 -0.23
CA GLU A 104 15.83 28.27 0.54
C GLU A 104 15.93 28.14 2.07
N SER A 105 15.06 28.95 2.67
CA SER A 105 14.43 28.86 3.99
C SER A 105 13.45 27.66 4.03
N GLY A 106 13.21 27.04 5.20
CA GLY A 106 12.47 25.78 5.40
C GLY A 106 10.99 25.66 4.97
N ALA A 107 10.58 26.26 3.85
CA ALA A 107 9.19 26.33 3.38
C ALA A 107 8.57 24.96 3.05
N VAL A 108 9.31 24.01 2.45
CA VAL A 108 8.77 22.69 2.07
C VAL A 108 8.45 21.82 3.30
N GLN A 109 9.23 21.92 4.37
CA GLN A 109 8.94 21.24 5.66
C GLN A 109 7.87 21.96 6.47
N ALA A 110 7.69 23.28 6.30
CA ALA A 110 6.65 24.02 6.99
C ALA A 110 5.24 23.73 6.44
N LEU A 111 5.12 23.29 5.18
CA LEU A 111 3.84 22.87 4.59
C LEU A 111 3.36 21.49 5.06
N SER A 112 4.24 20.66 5.63
CA SER A 112 3.93 19.28 6.02
C SER A 112 3.24 19.13 7.39
N GLY A 113 2.79 20.24 8.00
CA GLY A 113 2.27 20.27 9.38
C GLY A 113 0.76 20.43 9.58
N ASN A 114 -0.08 20.46 8.53
CA ASN A 114 -1.49 20.87 8.68
C ASN A 114 -2.54 19.88 8.12
N GLY A 115 -2.17 18.60 7.95
CA GLY A 115 -3.01 17.57 7.31
C GLY A 115 -3.58 16.50 8.25
N GLN A 116 -3.83 16.78 9.53
CA GLN A 116 -4.69 15.91 10.35
C GLN A 116 -6.15 16.22 10.01
N ARG A 117 -6.76 15.39 9.16
CA ARG A 117 -8.21 15.18 9.07
C ARG A 117 -8.48 13.69 9.00
#